data_AF-A0A6G1IYN6-F1
#
_entry.id   AF-A0A6G1IYN6-F1
#
_cell.length_a   1.000
_cell.length_b   1.000
_cell.length_c   1.000
_cell.angle_alpha   90.00
_cell.angle_beta   90.00
_cell.angle_gamma   90.00
#
_symmetry.space_group_name_H-M   'P 1'
#
loop_
_entity.id
_entity.type
_entity.pdbx_description
1 polymer ?
#
loop_
_entity_poly.entity_id
_entity_poly.type
_entity_poly.pdbx_seq_one_letter_code
_entity_poly.pdbx_strand_id
1 'polypeptide(L)'
;MLTFIVRVGTPAQTFRVLPSTTGQETWIPVPEGCPFSDTANCADLREVYPFQGVQSGVQYNVSWTWKNIGLYDLVLERNLNYTGNGLFGLNKVGTMVDGGVLLEQQVIAGIATKNFFMSVLGLGPKPSNFSDFEHPQPSFLTGLKNENKIPSLSFACTAGAPYNCLDESLDMLNLVTSLTA
;
A
#
# COMPACT_ATOMS: atom_id res chain seq x y z
N MET A 1 -0.64 -16.76 -4.29
CA MET A 1 0.24 -15.57 -4.29
C MET A 1 0.16 -14.96 -2.90
N LEU A 2 1.28 -14.56 -2.30
CA LEU A 2 1.28 -14.06 -0.92
C LEU A 2 0.86 -12.58 -0.92
N THR A 3 -0.27 -12.28 -0.27
CA THR A 3 -0.84 -10.92 -0.15
C THR A 3 -1.10 -10.59 1.31
N PHE A 4 -1.04 -9.30 1.65
CA PHE A 4 -1.25 -8.81 3.00
C PHE A 4 -2.37 -7.79 3.05
N ILE A 5 -3.02 -7.67 4.21
CA ILE A 5 -4.06 -6.68 4.42
C ILE A 5 -3.42 -5.35 4.85
N VAL A 6 -3.74 -4.29 4.11
CA VAL A 6 -3.41 -2.90 4.43
C VAL A 6 -4.69 -2.08 4.49
N ARG A 7 -4.70 -1.13 5.42
CA ARG A 7 -5.79 -0.18 5.64
C ARG A 7 -5.29 1.21 5.32
N VAL A 8 -6.09 1.98 4.61
CA VAL A 8 -5.73 3.33 4.19
C VAL A 8 -6.81 4.33 4.52
N GLY A 9 -6.37 5.48 5.02
CA GLY A 9 -7.22 6.63 5.29
C GLY A 9 -8.01 6.53 6.58
N THR A 10 -8.85 7.54 6.77
CA THR A 10 -9.82 7.58 7.85
C THR A 10 -11.10 8.21 7.31
N PRO A 11 -12.25 7.52 7.30
CA PRO A 11 -12.45 6.12 7.68
C PRO A 11 -11.56 5.15 6.89
N ALA A 12 -11.16 4.06 7.54
CA ALA A 12 -10.19 3.12 6.99
C ALA A 12 -10.80 2.26 5.88
N GLN A 13 -10.14 2.25 4.72
CA GLN A 13 -10.46 1.45 3.54
C GLN A 13 -9.47 0.29 3.43
N THR A 14 -9.93 -0.92 3.12
CA THR A 14 -9.12 -2.14 3.24
C THR A 14 -8.73 -2.68 1.86
N PHE A 15 -7.48 -3.12 1.72
CA PHE A 15 -6.92 -3.62 0.47
C PHE A 15 -6.00 -4.79 0.75
N ARG A 16 -5.94 -5.71 -0.21
CA ARG A 16 -4.90 -6.75 -0.27
C ARG A 16 -3.77 -6.26 -1.17
N VAL A 17 -2.55 -6.31 -0.65
CA VAL A 17 -1.36 -5.73 -1.29
C VAL A 17 -0.28 -6.78 -1.48
N LEU A 18 0.50 -6.61 -2.54
CA LEU A 18 1.76 -7.33 -2.75
C LEU A 18 2.91 -6.60 -2.06
N PRO A 19 3.79 -7.29 -1.31
CA PRO A 19 5.02 -6.67 -0.87
C PRO A 19 5.94 -6.43 -2.07
N SER A 20 6.54 -5.24 -2.17
CA SER A 20 7.56 -4.94 -3.17
C SER A 20 8.85 -4.52 -2.48
N THR A 21 9.94 -5.23 -2.76
CA THR A 21 11.28 -4.91 -2.25
C THR A 21 12.00 -3.88 -3.12
N THR A 22 11.48 -3.63 -4.32
CA THR A 22 12.04 -2.68 -5.29
C THR A 22 11.40 -1.30 -5.22
N GLY A 23 10.13 -1.22 -4.79
CA GLY A 23 9.41 0.04 -4.57
C GLY A 23 9.46 0.52 -3.11
N GLN A 24 9.24 1.82 -2.90
CA GLN A 24 9.20 2.46 -1.57
C GLN A 24 7.82 3.05 -1.20
N GLU A 25 6.90 3.13 -2.16
CA GLU A 25 5.58 3.75 -1.99
C GLU A 25 4.49 2.68 -1.88
N THR A 26 3.34 3.06 -1.30
CA THR A 26 2.14 2.21 -1.31
C THR A 26 1.27 2.59 -2.49
N TRP A 27 0.92 1.65 -3.37
CA TRP A 27 0.11 1.90 -4.56
C TRP A 27 -1.22 1.17 -4.44
N ILE A 28 -2.34 1.87 -4.66
CA ILE A 28 -3.68 1.34 -4.46
C ILE A 28 -4.58 1.73 -5.63
N PRO A 29 -5.37 0.79 -6.19
CA PRO A 29 -6.32 1.07 -7.25
C PRO A 29 -7.32 2.16 -6.85
N VAL A 30 -7.52 3.13 -7.74
CA VAL A 30 -8.59 4.13 -7.60
C VAL A 30 -9.81 3.73 -8.43
N PRO A 31 -11.01 4.26 -8.14
CA PRO A 31 -12.24 4.01 -8.91
C PRO A 31 -12.07 4.19 -10.43
N GLU A 32 -11.27 5.15 -10.86
CA GLU A 32 -10.98 5.42 -12.27
C GLU A 32 -10.24 4.25 -12.96
N GLY A 33 -9.63 3.35 -12.20
CA GLY A 33 -8.96 2.14 -12.71
C GLY A 33 -9.89 0.96 -13.01
N CYS A 34 -11.18 1.08 -12.67
CA CYS A 34 -12.24 0.13 -12.99
C CYS A 34 -13.48 0.86 -13.54
N PRO A 35 -13.39 1.45 -14.75
CA PRO A 35 -14.52 2.12 -15.38
C PRO A 35 -15.68 1.17 -15.69
N PHE A 36 -16.87 1.71 -15.95
CA PHE A 36 -18.07 0.93 -16.29
C PHE A 36 -17.93 0.00 -17.52
N SER A 37 -16.94 0.26 -18.38
CA SER A 37 -16.62 -0.61 -19.52
C SER A 37 -15.96 -1.94 -19.12
N ASP A 38 -15.41 -2.02 -17.91
CA ASP A 38 -14.79 -3.23 -17.39
C ASP A 38 -15.83 -4.19 -16.81
N THR A 39 -15.40 -5.40 -16.47
CA THR A 39 -16.26 -6.37 -15.80
C THR A 39 -16.69 -5.84 -14.43
N ALA A 40 -17.91 -6.19 -14.01
CA ALA A 40 -18.47 -5.74 -12.73
C ALA A 40 -17.61 -6.12 -11.51
N ASN A 41 -16.77 -7.14 -11.64
CA ASN A 41 -15.84 -7.60 -10.60
C ASN A 41 -14.41 -7.05 -10.75
N CYS A 42 -14.18 -6.00 -11.54
CA CYS A 42 -12.83 -5.44 -11.75
C CYS A 42 -12.12 -5.10 -10.44
N ALA A 43 -12.79 -4.40 -9.51
CA ALA A 43 -12.19 -4.04 -8.23
C ALA A 43 -11.89 -5.26 -7.34
N ASP A 44 -12.75 -6.29 -7.41
CA ASP A 44 -12.57 -7.56 -6.72
C ASP A 44 -11.32 -8.30 -7.23
N LEU A 45 -11.15 -8.36 -8.56
CA LEU A 45 -9.95 -8.93 -9.18
C LEU A 45 -8.66 -8.15 -8.81
N ARG A 46 -8.79 -6.87 -8.48
CA ARG A 46 -7.70 -6.01 -7.99
C ARG A 46 -7.55 -6.06 -6.46
N GLU A 47 -8.25 -6.98 -5.80
CA GLU A 47 -8.11 -7.28 -4.37
C GLU A 47 -8.46 -6.09 -3.46
N VAL A 48 -9.43 -5.29 -3.91
CA VAL A 48 -10.01 -4.15 -3.19
C VAL A 48 -11.18 -4.63 -2.35
N TYR A 49 -11.24 -4.32 -1.05
CA TYR A 49 -12.42 -4.65 -0.24
C TYR A 49 -13.55 -3.62 -0.44
N PRO A 50 -14.82 -4.03 -0.32
CA PRO A 50 -15.94 -3.09 -0.33
C PRO A 50 -15.81 -2.05 0.78
N PHE A 51 -16.08 -0.79 0.43
CA PHE A 51 -16.15 0.33 1.36
C PHE A 51 -17.51 1.01 1.22
N GLN A 52 -18.26 1.14 2.33
CA GLN A 52 -19.63 1.69 2.34
C GLN A 52 -20.58 1.01 1.32
N GLY A 53 -20.43 -0.29 1.11
CA GLY A 53 -21.25 -1.07 0.19
C GLY A 53 -20.84 -0.96 -1.29
N VAL A 54 -19.75 -0.24 -1.60
CA VAL A 54 -19.21 -0.09 -2.96
C VAL A 54 -17.78 -0.60 -3.03
N GLN A 55 -17.48 -1.47 -3.98
CA GLN A 55 -16.15 -2.01 -4.23
C GLN A 55 -15.60 -1.37 -5.51
N SER A 56 -14.94 -0.21 -5.38
CA SER A 56 -14.47 0.58 -6.53
C SER A 56 -13.00 0.93 -6.49
N GLY A 57 -12.38 1.00 -5.31
CA GLY A 57 -11.00 1.44 -5.13
C GLY A 57 -10.89 2.36 -3.93
N VAL A 58 -9.70 2.95 -3.75
CA VAL A 58 -9.50 3.97 -2.71
C VAL A 58 -10.19 5.26 -3.08
N GLN A 59 -11.11 5.68 -2.20
CA GLN A 59 -11.84 6.94 -2.31
C GLN A 59 -11.08 7.98 -1.47
N TYR A 60 -10.26 8.81 -2.09
CA TYR A 60 -9.47 9.81 -1.37
C TYR A 60 -10.31 10.97 -0.83
N ASN A 61 -11.40 11.32 -1.52
CA ASN A 61 -12.32 12.40 -1.16
C ASN A 61 -13.07 12.14 0.17
N VAL A 62 -13.27 10.89 0.57
CA VAL A 62 -13.91 10.55 1.85
C VAL A 62 -12.93 10.54 3.02
N SER A 63 -11.61 10.51 2.74
CA SER A 63 -10.58 10.40 3.77
C SER A 63 -10.10 11.77 4.22
N TRP A 64 -10.53 12.24 5.39
CA TRP A 64 -10.08 13.52 5.97
C TRP A 64 -8.57 13.62 6.31
N THR A 65 -7.85 12.49 6.33
CA THR A 65 -6.39 12.44 6.52
C THR A 65 -5.62 12.53 5.21
N TRP A 66 -6.30 12.64 4.06
CA TRP A 66 -5.67 12.75 2.76
C TRP A 66 -5.09 14.15 2.53
N LYS A 67 -3.80 14.23 2.22
CA LYS A 67 -3.13 15.45 1.73
C LYS A 67 -2.61 15.20 0.31
N ASN A 68 -3.24 15.84 -0.66
CA ASN A 68 -2.83 15.74 -2.07
C ASN A 68 -1.41 16.29 -2.26
N ILE A 69 -0.58 15.56 -3.02
CA ILE A 69 0.72 16.04 -3.51
C ILE A 69 0.58 16.37 -5.01
N GLY A 70 0.20 15.39 -5.84
CA GLY A 70 0.03 15.62 -7.28
C GLY A 70 0.08 14.35 -8.12
N LEU A 71 0.07 14.51 -9.44
CA LEU A 71 0.22 13.40 -10.39
C LEU A 71 1.69 13.23 -10.77
N TYR A 72 2.22 12.01 -10.59
CA TYR A 72 3.59 11.67 -10.93
C TYR A 72 3.66 10.30 -11.61
N ASP A 73 4.74 10.06 -12.34
CA ASP A 73 4.99 8.79 -13.00
C ASP A 73 5.18 7.64 -11.98
N LEU A 74 4.61 6.49 -12.30
CA LEU A 74 4.82 5.23 -11.58
C LEU A 74 6.11 4.58 -12.07
N VAL A 75 7.16 4.63 -11.25
CA VAL A 75 8.52 4.21 -11.63
C VAL A 75 8.86 2.84 -11.04
N LEU A 76 8.10 1.82 -11.43
CA LEU A 76 8.35 0.41 -11.08
C LEU A 76 8.34 -0.44 -12.34
N GLU A 77 9.22 -1.44 -12.43
CA GLU A 77 9.31 -2.37 -13.57
C GLU A 77 9.43 -1.70 -14.96
N ARG A 78 10.11 -0.56 -15.07
CA ARG A 78 10.33 0.11 -16.38
C ARG A 78 11.01 -0.80 -17.40
N ASN A 79 11.86 -1.73 -16.94
CA ASN A 79 12.49 -2.78 -17.73
C ASN A 79 11.48 -3.73 -18.40
N LEU A 80 10.26 -3.84 -17.88
CA LEU A 80 9.15 -4.60 -18.46
C LEU A 80 8.22 -3.72 -19.32
N ASN A 81 8.64 -2.48 -19.64
CA ASN A 81 7.85 -1.46 -20.32
C ASN A 81 6.54 -1.10 -19.60
N TYR A 82 6.48 -1.29 -18.28
CA TYR A 82 5.34 -0.84 -17.49
C TYR A 82 5.44 0.66 -17.25
N THR A 83 4.38 1.35 -17.63
CA THR A 83 4.24 2.80 -17.48
C THR A 83 2.87 3.15 -16.92
N GLY A 84 2.75 4.32 -16.33
CA GLY A 84 1.49 4.84 -15.82
C GLY A 84 1.74 6.03 -14.93
N ASN A 85 0.67 6.77 -14.67
CA ASN A 85 0.67 7.87 -13.70
C ASN A 85 -0.13 7.45 -12.48
N GLY A 86 0.33 7.90 -11.33
CA GLY A 86 -0.35 7.75 -10.05
C GLY A 86 -0.72 9.10 -9.47
N LEU A 87 -1.86 9.17 -8.79
CA LEU A 87 -2.21 10.32 -7.94
C LEU A 87 -1.55 10.13 -6.57
N PHE A 88 -0.47 10.86 -6.33
CA PHE A 88 0.27 10.80 -5.09
C PHE A 88 -0.30 11.74 -4.03
N GLY A 89 -0.29 11.26 -2.79
CA GLY A 89 -0.63 12.03 -1.63
C GLY A 89 -0.16 11.35 -0.35
N LEU A 90 -0.32 12.06 0.76
CA LEU A 90 -0.08 11.53 2.09
C LEU A 90 -1.39 11.03 2.69
N ASN A 91 -1.35 9.87 3.31
CA ASN A 91 -2.49 9.37 4.08
C ASN A 91 -2.04 8.51 5.26
N LYS A 92 -2.98 8.17 6.13
CA LYS A 92 -2.80 7.16 7.18
C LYS A 92 -2.73 5.77 6.54
N VAL A 93 -1.70 4.98 6.88
CA VAL A 93 -1.52 3.60 6.42
C VAL A 93 -1.37 2.68 7.63
N GLY A 94 -2.22 1.68 7.71
CA GLY A 94 -2.20 0.64 8.72
C GLY A 94 -1.96 -0.73 8.10
N THR A 95 -1.31 -1.60 8.84
CA THR A 95 -1.23 -3.04 8.53
C THR A 95 -2.22 -3.79 9.39
N MET A 96 -2.76 -4.89 8.87
CA MET A 96 -3.71 -5.76 9.57
C MET A 96 -5.05 -5.07 9.94
N VAL A 97 -6.05 -5.87 10.31
CA VAL A 97 -7.35 -5.34 10.75
C VAL A 97 -7.28 -4.92 12.21
N ASP A 98 -6.63 -5.73 13.06
CA ASP A 98 -6.43 -5.47 14.49
C ASP A 98 -4.97 -5.77 14.90
N GLY A 99 -4.42 -4.96 15.81
CA GLY A 99 -3.09 -5.18 16.41
C GLY A 99 -1.86 -4.88 15.53
N GLY A 100 -2.06 -4.45 14.27
CA GLY A 100 -0.95 -4.07 13.39
C GLY A 100 -0.42 -2.66 13.63
N VAL A 101 0.64 -2.31 12.89
CA VAL A 101 1.23 -0.96 12.93
C VAL A 101 0.43 0.03 12.11
N LEU A 102 0.33 1.25 12.61
CA LEU A 102 -0.32 2.38 11.97
C LEU A 102 0.69 3.52 11.91
N LEU A 103 0.88 4.07 10.71
CA LEU A 103 1.68 5.26 10.49
C LEU A 103 0.82 6.36 9.89
N GLU A 104 1.05 7.58 10.34
CA GLU A 104 0.46 8.76 9.74
C GLU A 104 1.35 9.30 8.62
N GLN A 105 0.76 10.11 7.73
CA GLN A 105 1.49 10.85 6.69
C GLN A 105 2.38 9.96 5.80
N GLN A 106 1.89 8.79 5.40
CA GLN A 106 2.60 7.89 4.49
C GLN A 106 2.26 8.19 3.04
N VAL A 107 3.25 8.05 2.16
CA VAL A 107 3.08 8.25 0.72
C VAL A 107 2.27 7.12 0.11
N ILE A 108 1.18 7.50 -0.57
CA ILE A 108 0.31 6.60 -1.31
C ILE A 108 0.14 7.12 -2.72
N ALA A 109 0.14 6.23 -3.70
CA ALA A 109 -0.21 6.51 -5.08
C ALA A 109 -1.54 5.81 -5.45
N GLY A 110 -2.46 6.58 -5.99
CA GLY A 110 -3.68 6.08 -6.60
C GLY A 110 -3.43 5.65 -8.02
N ILE A 111 -3.65 4.37 -8.34
CA ILE A 111 -3.35 3.82 -9.66
C ILE A 111 -4.64 3.56 -10.45
N ALA A 112 -4.75 4.19 -11.62
CA ALA A 112 -5.83 3.92 -12.57
C ALA A 112 -5.38 2.93 -13.67
N THR A 113 -4.08 2.90 -13.97
CA THR A 113 -3.52 2.00 -15.00
C THR A 113 -3.71 0.51 -14.63
N LYS A 114 -3.83 -0.34 -15.66
CA LYS A 114 -3.91 -1.80 -15.51
C LYS A 114 -2.54 -2.49 -15.57
N ASN A 115 -1.48 -1.77 -15.91
CA ASN A 115 -0.10 -2.29 -15.89
C ASN A 115 0.32 -2.71 -14.48
N PHE A 116 -0.18 -2.01 -13.46
CA PHE A 116 -0.05 -2.36 -12.05
C PHE A 116 -1.41 -2.83 -11.53
N PHE A 117 -1.77 -4.07 -11.87
CA PHE A 117 -3.12 -4.56 -11.65
C PHE A 117 -3.50 -4.66 -10.16
N MET A 118 -2.62 -5.24 -9.33
CA MET A 118 -2.85 -5.34 -7.89
C MET A 118 -2.26 -4.15 -7.12
N SER A 119 -2.75 -3.95 -5.91
CA SER A 119 -2.15 -3.02 -4.95
C SER A 119 -0.75 -3.48 -4.53
N VAL A 120 0.13 -2.54 -4.21
CA VAL A 120 1.53 -2.80 -3.83
C VAL A 120 1.88 -2.04 -2.56
N LEU A 121 2.62 -2.67 -1.65
CA LEU A 121 3.25 -2.05 -0.50
C LEU A 121 4.77 -2.05 -0.70
N GLY A 122 5.35 -0.87 -0.92
CA GLY A 122 6.78 -0.70 -1.00
C GLY A 122 7.48 -0.89 0.35
N LEU A 123 8.49 -1.75 0.36
CA LEU A 123 9.36 -2.05 1.51
C LEU A 123 10.78 -1.51 1.31
N GLY A 124 11.00 -0.66 0.31
CA GLY A 124 12.23 0.08 0.14
C GLY A 124 12.42 1.11 1.26
N PRO A 125 13.62 1.26 1.85
CA PRO A 125 13.88 2.28 2.88
C PRO A 125 14.10 3.70 2.30
N LYS A 126 14.18 3.82 0.97
CA LYS A 126 14.48 5.10 0.30
C LYS A 126 13.29 6.06 0.44
N PRO A 127 13.52 7.34 0.78
CA PRO A 127 12.45 8.32 0.80
C PRO A 127 11.97 8.61 -0.63
N SER A 128 10.70 8.98 -0.74
CA SER A 128 10.10 9.45 -2.00
C SER A 128 10.39 10.94 -2.16
N ASN A 129 10.81 11.37 -3.34
CA ASN A 129 11.12 12.77 -3.62
C ASN A 129 10.16 13.30 -4.69
N PHE A 130 9.44 14.36 -4.34
CA PHE A 130 8.50 15.05 -5.24
C PHE A 130 9.08 16.42 -5.61
N SER A 131 8.66 16.98 -6.73
CA SER A 131 9.23 18.23 -7.25
C SER A 131 8.90 19.46 -6.39
N ASP A 132 8.00 19.30 -5.43
CA ASP A 132 7.57 20.34 -4.51
C ASP A 132 8.57 20.49 -3.35
N PHE A 133 8.82 21.72 -2.91
CA PHE A 133 9.85 22.10 -1.90
C PHE A 133 9.68 21.47 -0.49
N GLU A 134 8.73 20.56 -0.30
CA GLU A 134 8.54 19.83 0.95
C GLU A 134 9.50 18.63 0.99
N HIS A 135 10.30 18.54 2.06
CA HIS A 135 11.31 17.53 2.35
C HIS A 135 10.99 16.10 1.83
N PRO A 136 12.02 15.28 1.52
CA PRO A 136 11.82 13.89 1.08
C PRO A 136 10.89 13.14 2.03
N GLN A 137 9.83 12.56 1.49
CA GLN A 137 8.83 11.87 2.28
C GLN A 137 9.37 10.49 2.69
N PRO A 138 9.40 10.15 3.99
CA PRO A 138 9.92 8.86 4.45
C PRO A 138 9.09 7.72 3.88
N SER A 139 9.74 6.60 3.54
CA SER A 139 9.02 5.37 3.20
C SER A 139 8.41 4.71 4.43
N PHE A 140 7.53 3.75 4.21
CA PHE A 140 6.83 3.02 5.28
C PHE A 140 7.79 2.43 6.32
N LEU A 141 8.83 1.69 5.90
CA LEU A 141 9.81 1.11 6.84
C LEU A 141 10.60 2.19 7.61
N THR A 142 10.94 3.29 6.94
CA THR A 142 11.64 4.40 7.58
C THR A 142 10.75 5.10 8.60
N GLY A 143 9.46 5.26 8.30
CA GLY A 143 8.46 5.74 9.25
C GLY A 143 8.35 4.84 10.48
N LEU A 144 8.28 3.52 10.30
CA LEU A 144 8.25 2.57 11.41
C LEU A 144 9.47 2.70 12.32
N LYS A 145 10.65 2.85 11.75
CA LYS A 145 11.88 3.04 12.53
C LYS A 145 11.89 4.38 13.26
N ASN A 146 11.50 5.47 12.60
CA ASN A 146 11.47 6.79 13.20
C ASN A 146 10.47 6.90 14.37
N GLU A 147 9.34 6.19 14.28
CA GLU A 147 8.37 6.07 15.37
C GLU A 147 8.70 4.99 16.41
N ASN A 148 9.92 4.41 16.35
CA ASN A 148 10.38 3.35 17.24
C ASN A 148 9.48 2.10 17.26
N LYS A 149 8.76 1.83 16.15
CA LYS A 149 7.95 0.60 15.97
C LYS A 149 8.82 -0.61 15.60
N ILE A 150 9.98 -0.36 14.99
CA ILE A 150 10.99 -1.37 14.66
C ILE A 150 12.40 -0.86 15.03
N PRO A 151 13.31 -1.74 15.49
CA PRO A 151 14.67 -1.35 15.87
C PRO A 151 15.60 -1.16 14.67
N SER A 152 15.25 -1.69 13.49
CA SER A 152 16.07 -1.61 12.27
C SER A 152 15.21 -1.57 11.01
N LEU A 153 15.78 -1.13 9.87
CA LEU A 153 15.11 -1.12 8.56
C LEU A 153 15.14 -2.51 7.91
N SER A 154 14.61 -3.50 8.62
CA SER A 154 14.61 -4.89 8.21
C SER A 154 13.19 -5.43 8.24
N PHE A 155 12.87 -6.31 7.29
CA PHE A 155 11.61 -7.06 7.26
C PHE A 155 11.92 -8.52 6.94
N ALA A 156 11.03 -9.41 7.36
CA ALA A 156 11.07 -10.81 6.99
C ALA A 156 9.69 -11.19 6.46
N CYS A 157 9.68 -12.07 5.46
CA CYS A 157 8.47 -12.56 4.85
C CYS A 157 8.53 -14.09 4.89
N THR A 158 7.68 -14.71 5.70
CA THR A 158 7.57 -16.16 5.78
C THR A 158 6.48 -16.62 4.83
N ALA A 159 6.86 -17.10 3.65
CA ALA A 159 5.92 -17.75 2.75
C ALA A 159 5.65 -19.18 3.26
N GLY A 160 4.53 -19.38 3.96
CA GLY A 160 4.08 -20.71 4.38
C GLY A 160 3.74 -21.62 3.18
N ALA A 161 3.65 -22.92 3.42
CA ALA A 161 3.24 -23.87 2.39
C ALA A 161 1.77 -23.63 1.97
N PRO A 162 1.41 -23.79 0.68
CA PRO A 162 0.13 -23.32 0.11
C PRO A 162 -1.12 -24.00 0.69
N TYR A 163 -0.99 -25.10 1.44
CA TYR A 163 -2.11 -25.89 1.93
C TYR A 163 -2.67 -25.47 3.30
N ASN A 164 -2.05 -24.49 3.99
CA ASN A 164 -2.52 -24.02 5.31
C ASN A 164 -2.94 -22.53 5.34
N CYS A 165 -2.84 -21.79 4.23
CA CYS A 165 -3.10 -20.34 4.21
C CYS A 165 -4.56 -19.98 3.88
N LEU A 166 -5.51 -20.72 4.43
CA LEU A 166 -6.88 -20.20 4.58
C LEU A 166 -6.93 -19.67 6.01
N ASP A 167 -6.79 -18.35 6.15
CA ASP A 167 -7.14 -17.57 7.34
C ASP A 167 -6.06 -17.24 8.39
N GLU A 168 -4.79 -17.07 8.00
CA GLU A 168 -3.80 -16.43 8.89
C GLU A 168 -3.05 -15.30 8.19
N SER A 169 -3.42 -14.06 8.54
CA SER A 169 -2.76 -12.81 8.16
C SER A 169 -1.47 -12.54 8.94
N LEU A 170 -0.73 -13.58 9.32
CA LEU A 170 0.43 -13.49 10.21
C LEU A 170 1.75 -13.43 9.41
N ASP A 171 2.68 -12.67 9.97
CA ASP A 171 4.12 -12.66 9.65
C ASP A 171 4.64 -11.79 8.51
N MET A 172 4.34 -10.48 8.59
CA MET A 172 5.30 -9.45 8.13
C MET A 172 5.94 -8.66 9.28
N LEU A 173 5.35 -8.69 10.49
CA LEU A 173 5.81 -7.87 11.63
C LEU A 173 6.31 -8.66 12.85
N ASN A 174 5.92 -9.93 13.00
CA ASN A 174 6.27 -10.70 14.20
C ASN A 174 7.73 -11.14 14.27
N LEU A 175 8.44 -11.19 13.14
CA LEU A 175 9.86 -11.57 13.17
C LEU A 175 10.78 -10.45 13.67
N VAL A 176 10.29 -9.20 13.68
CA VAL A 176 11.07 -8.05 14.19
C VAL A 176 10.72 -7.75 15.65
N THR A 177 9.48 -7.97 16.08
CA THR A 177 9.05 -7.78 17.47
C THR A 177 9.48 -8.92 18.40
N SER A 178 9.70 -10.13 17.88
CA SER A 178 10.15 -11.29 18.68
C SER A 178 11.66 -11.36 18.93
N LEU A 179 12.47 -10.53 18.27
CA LEU A 179 13.93 -10.44 18.51
C LEU A 179 14.30 -9.48 19.65
N THR A 180 13.31 -8.94 20.37
CA THR A 180 13.53 -8.04 21.52
C THR A 180 12.74 -8.46 22.77
N ALA A 181 12.54 -9.76 23.00
CA ALA A 181 12.11 -10.30 24.28
C ALA A 181 13.15 -11.25 24.86
#